data_AF-R8BM05-F1
#
_entry.id   AF-R8BM05-F1
#
_cell.length_a   1.000
_cell.length_b   1.000
_cell.length_c   1.000
_cell.angle_alpha   90.00
_cell.angle_beta   90.00
_cell.angle_gamma   90.00
#
_symmetry.space_group_name_H-M   'P 1'
#
loop_
_entity.id
_entity.type
_entity.pdbx_description
1 polymer ?
#
loop_
_entity_poly.entity_id
_entity_poly.type
_entity_poly.pdbx_seq_one_letter_code
_entity_poly.pdbx_strand_id
1 'polypeptide(L)'
;MYHDLLYELGFNEAAGNFEVNNNGKGGKANDFVILNAQDGAGTNNADFSTPPDGQMGRMRMYIWTYSTPNRDCAFEAGVIIHEYTHGVSNRLTGGPANSNCLNSLESGGMGEGWGDFMATLIRLKSADTRSKDYPMGAWVYNNAKGIRAYPYSTSLTTNPYAYTSVNGMTEVHSIGTVWATMLYEVMWNLIDKYGKTTASKPTFSNGVPTDGRYLAMKLVIDGMAL
;
A
#
# COMPACT_ATOMS: atom_id res chain seq x y z
N MET A 1 10.61 3.98 9.29
CA MET A 1 10.91 3.36 7.96
C MET A 1 9.88 3.72 6.92
N TYR A 2 8.63 3.22 6.96
CA TYR A 2 7.68 3.50 5.86
C TYR A 2 7.24 4.97 5.82
N HIS A 3 6.93 5.56 6.98
CA HIS A 3 6.76 7.01 7.15
C HIS A 3 7.88 7.80 6.47
N ASP A 4 9.13 7.52 6.80
CA ASP A 4 10.29 8.26 6.28
C ASP A 4 10.47 8.08 4.77
N LEU A 5 10.16 6.90 4.22
CA LEU A 5 10.16 6.68 2.77
C LEU A 5 9.07 7.50 2.09
N LEU A 6 7.85 7.49 2.64
CA LEU A 6 6.73 8.27 2.11
C LEU A 6 7.01 9.78 2.18
N TYR A 7 7.67 10.24 3.24
CA TYR A 7 8.11 11.62 3.39
C TYR A 7 9.03 12.05 2.23
N GLU A 8 10.05 11.24 1.92
CA GLU A 8 10.97 11.48 0.81
C GLU A 8 10.24 11.48 -0.54
N LEU A 9 9.15 10.72 -0.65
CA LEU A 9 8.29 10.67 -1.84
C LEU A 9 7.22 11.77 -1.86
N GLY A 10 7.14 12.63 -0.85
CA GLY A 10 6.29 13.83 -0.84
C GLY A 10 5.05 13.76 0.07
N PHE A 11 4.81 12.66 0.79
CA PHE A 11 3.79 12.62 1.84
C PHE A 11 4.36 13.22 3.14
N ASN A 12 4.43 14.56 3.14
CA ASN A 12 4.98 15.38 4.21
C ASN A 12 3.87 16.04 5.05
N GLU A 13 4.26 16.95 5.94
CA GLU A 13 3.35 17.60 6.88
C GLU A 13 2.22 18.36 6.16
N ALA A 14 2.54 19.16 5.15
CA ALA A 14 1.54 19.90 4.37
C ALA A 14 0.62 18.99 3.53
N ALA A 15 1.11 17.81 3.15
CA ALA A 15 0.34 16.76 2.48
C ALA A 15 -0.51 15.91 3.45
N GLY A 16 -0.52 16.24 4.74
CA GLY A 16 -1.34 15.54 5.74
C GLY A 16 -0.77 14.20 6.17
N ASN A 17 0.54 14.11 6.38
CA ASN A 17 1.16 12.93 6.98
C ASN A 17 0.78 12.77 8.47
N PHE A 18 1.30 11.71 9.12
CA PHE A 18 0.96 11.37 10.50
C PHE A 18 2.12 11.66 11.43
N GLU A 19 2.15 12.83 12.05
CA GLU A 19 3.23 13.29 12.93
C GLU A 19 2.71 13.94 14.22
N VAL A 20 3.40 13.73 15.34
CA VAL A 20 3.05 14.43 16.60
C VAL A 20 3.31 15.93 16.47
N ASN A 21 4.40 16.32 15.79
CA ASN A 21 4.85 17.69 15.69
C ASN A 21 5.39 17.96 14.28
N ASN A 22 4.70 18.85 13.55
CA ASN A 22 5.03 19.18 12.16
C ASN A 22 6.17 20.20 12.02
N ASN A 23 6.77 20.64 13.15
CA ASN A 23 7.92 21.55 13.18
C ASN A 23 7.72 22.84 12.37
N GLY A 24 6.49 23.37 12.31
CA GLY A 24 6.13 24.58 11.58
C GLY A 24 6.08 24.43 10.05
N LYS A 25 6.09 23.22 9.49
CA LYS A 25 6.13 22.97 8.04
C LYS A 25 4.75 22.87 7.37
N GLY A 26 3.66 23.12 8.10
CA GLY A 26 2.28 23.04 7.58
C GLY A 26 1.52 21.83 8.11
N GLY A 27 0.32 21.60 7.58
CA GLY A 27 -0.59 20.52 8.03
C GLY A 27 -1.12 20.71 9.46
N LYS A 28 -1.76 19.67 9.99
CA LYS A 28 -2.24 19.61 11.38
C LYS A 28 -1.56 18.47 12.13
N ALA A 29 -0.80 18.83 13.17
CA ALA A 29 -0.04 17.89 13.98
C ALA A 29 -0.91 17.13 15.01
N ASN A 30 -0.25 16.41 15.94
CA ASN A 30 -0.83 15.55 16.97
C ASN A 30 -1.59 14.35 16.43
N ASP A 31 -1.16 13.82 15.29
CA ASP A 31 -1.91 12.81 14.55
C ASP A 31 -1.07 11.58 14.16
N PHE A 32 -0.04 11.29 14.95
CA PHE A 32 0.72 10.05 14.82
C PHE A 32 -0.18 8.81 14.74
N VAL A 33 0.32 7.76 14.09
CA VAL A 33 -0.41 6.49 13.99
C VAL A 33 -0.33 5.73 15.31
N ILE A 34 -1.50 5.40 15.87
CA ILE A 34 -1.62 4.43 16.96
C ILE A 34 -1.44 3.02 16.36
N LEU A 35 -0.43 2.29 16.84
CA LEU A 35 -0.06 0.96 16.33
C LEU A 35 -0.37 -0.11 17.39
N ASN A 36 -1.53 -0.76 17.28
CA ASN A 36 -1.90 -1.85 18.17
C ASN A 36 -1.40 -3.19 17.61
N ALA A 37 -0.50 -3.84 18.33
CA ALA A 37 -0.06 -5.20 18.03
C ALA A 37 -0.92 -6.23 18.77
N GLN A 38 -1.23 -7.35 18.10
CA GLN A 38 -2.06 -8.44 18.65
C GLN A 38 -3.37 -7.94 19.26
N ASP A 39 -4.02 -6.98 18.59
CA ASP A 39 -5.24 -6.35 19.08
C ASP A 39 -6.35 -7.42 19.22
N GLY A 40 -6.97 -7.49 20.40
CA GLY A 40 -7.97 -8.51 20.73
C GLY A 40 -9.32 -8.32 20.06
N ALA A 41 -9.52 -7.27 19.26
CA ALA A 41 -10.78 -6.99 18.58
C ALA A 41 -11.07 -7.96 17.42
N GLY A 42 -10.08 -8.72 16.95
CA GLY A 42 -10.24 -9.62 15.81
C GLY A 42 -9.12 -10.64 15.65
N THR A 43 -9.26 -11.47 14.61
CA THR A 43 -8.25 -12.43 14.13
C THR A 43 -8.30 -12.47 12.61
N ASN A 44 -7.27 -13.02 11.97
CA ASN A 44 -7.24 -13.29 10.53
C ASN A 44 -7.47 -12.05 9.63
N ASN A 45 -7.08 -10.87 10.13
CA ASN A 45 -7.22 -9.62 9.42
C ASN A 45 -6.19 -8.57 9.92
N ALA A 46 -6.31 -7.34 9.46
CA ALA A 46 -5.84 -6.12 10.07
C ALA A 46 -6.77 -4.97 9.61
N ASP A 47 -6.65 -3.78 10.20
CA ASP A 47 -7.32 -2.60 9.64
C ASP A 47 -6.61 -1.29 10.01
N PHE A 48 -6.89 -0.25 9.22
CA PHE A 48 -6.47 1.11 9.47
C PHE A 48 -7.65 2.09 9.41
N SER A 49 -7.82 2.89 10.46
CA SER A 49 -8.75 4.04 10.46
C SER A 49 -8.00 5.32 10.10
N THR A 50 -8.46 6.02 9.07
CA THR A 50 -7.87 7.28 8.60
C THR A 50 -8.82 8.47 8.82
N PRO A 51 -8.88 9.07 10.02
CA PRO A 51 -9.59 10.34 10.17
C PRO A 51 -8.85 11.48 9.45
N PRO A 52 -9.51 12.63 9.22
CA PRO A 52 -8.88 13.80 8.61
C PRO A 52 -7.64 14.27 9.36
N ASP A 53 -6.79 15.03 8.68
CA ASP A 53 -5.55 15.62 9.20
C ASP A 53 -5.72 16.28 10.57
N GLY A 54 -4.76 16.04 11.48
CA GLY A 54 -4.83 16.46 12.89
C GLY A 54 -5.58 15.51 13.83
N GLN A 55 -6.00 14.34 13.34
CA GLN A 55 -6.52 13.25 14.17
C GLN A 55 -5.74 11.96 13.93
N MET A 56 -5.39 11.28 15.03
CA MET A 56 -4.56 10.08 14.99
C MET A 56 -5.16 8.99 14.10
N GLY A 57 -4.38 8.54 13.12
CA GLY A 57 -4.65 7.28 12.44
C GLY A 57 -4.55 6.11 13.43
N ARG A 58 -5.29 5.02 13.20
CA ARG A 58 -5.23 3.84 14.08
C ARG A 58 -5.12 2.58 13.26
N MET A 59 -3.99 1.89 13.41
CA MET A 59 -3.73 0.57 12.85
C MET A 59 -3.94 -0.51 13.92
N ARG A 60 -4.66 -1.56 13.56
CA ARG A 60 -4.85 -2.74 14.40
C ARG A 60 -4.34 -3.98 13.67
N MET A 61 -3.34 -4.63 14.25
CA MET A 61 -2.77 -5.88 13.75
C MET A 61 -3.29 -7.04 14.59
N TYR A 62 -3.74 -8.12 13.95
CA TYR A 62 -4.36 -9.26 14.62
C TYR A 62 -3.53 -10.55 14.55
N ILE A 63 -3.88 -11.50 15.42
CA ILE A 63 -3.38 -12.87 15.32
C ILE A 63 -4.11 -13.61 14.19
N TRP A 64 -3.38 -14.38 13.39
CA TRP A 64 -3.89 -15.26 12.34
C TRP A 64 -3.81 -16.72 12.75
N THR A 65 -4.91 -17.45 12.58
CA THR A 65 -5.17 -18.78 13.14
C THR A 65 -5.24 -19.87 12.07
N TYR A 66 -4.66 -19.64 10.89
CA TYR A 66 -4.61 -20.63 9.79
C TYR A 66 -3.42 -21.59 9.88
N SER A 67 -2.60 -21.49 10.93
CA SER A 67 -1.41 -22.34 11.15
C SER A 67 -1.28 -22.76 12.61
N THR A 68 -0.46 -23.77 12.86
CA THR A 68 -0.05 -24.19 14.20
C THR A 68 1.48 -24.07 14.33
N PRO A 69 2.01 -23.21 15.22
CA PRO A 69 1.30 -22.22 16.02
C PRO A 69 0.67 -21.11 15.16
N ASN A 70 -0.21 -20.30 15.77
CA ASN A 70 -0.77 -19.09 15.16
C ASN A 70 0.36 -18.14 14.69
N ARG A 71 0.09 -17.35 13.65
CA ARG A 71 1.03 -16.36 13.11
C ARG A 71 0.55 -14.96 13.47
N ASP A 72 1.47 -14.12 13.93
CA ASP A 72 1.18 -12.72 14.26
C ASP A 72 1.47 -11.84 13.03
N CYS A 73 0.46 -11.15 12.50
CA CYS A 73 0.62 -10.35 11.28
C CYS A 73 1.49 -9.11 11.48
N ALA A 74 1.83 -8.74 12.72
CA ALA A 74 2.85 -7.72 12.99
C ALA A 74 4.24 -8.11 12.46
N PHE A 75 4.50 -9.39 12.16
CA PHE A 75 5.74 -9.84 11.51
C PHE A 75 5.64 -9.93 9.99
N GLU A 76 4.46 -9.70 9.39
CA GLU A 76 4.31 -9.63 7.95
C GLU A 76 4.28 -8.16 7.48
N ALA A 77 5.46 -7.65 7.12
CA ALA A 77 5.62 -6.26 6.69
C ALA A 77 4.65 -5.84 5.57
N GLY A 78 4.25 -6.77 4.70
CA GLY A 78 3.27 -6.50 3.65
C GLY A 78 1.90 -6.08 4.20
N VAL A 79 1.44 -6.68 5.31
CA VAL A 79 0.18 -6.30 5.96
C VAL A 79 0.32 -4.92 6.60
N ILE A 80 1.40 -4.65 7.33
CA ILE A 80 1.64 -3.32 7.94
C ILE A 80 1.68 -2.21 6.86
N ILE A 81 2.36 -2.47 5.75
CA ILE A 81 2.48 -1.50 4.65
C ILE A 81 1.11 -1.29 3.98
N HIS A 82 0.34 -2.35 3.76
CA HIS A 82 -1.03 -2.27 3.24
C HIS A 82 -1.88 -1.34 4.12
N GLU A 83 -1.95 -1.63 5.41
CA GLU A 83 -2.73 -0.84 6.36
C GLU A 83 -2.28 0.62 6.41
N TYR A 84 -0.98 0.89 6.49
CA TYR A 84 -0.49 2.27 6.52
C TYR A 84 -0.81 3.01 5.22
N THR A 85 -0.86 2.30 4.08
CA THR A 85 -1.18 2.89 2.78
C THR A 85 -2.64 3.32 2.69
N HIS A 86 -3.58 2.69 3.41
CA HIS A 86 -4.93 3.26 3.57
C HIS A 86 -4.90 4.64 4.23
N GLY A 87 -3.97 4.88 5.15
CA GLY A 87 -3.66 6.20 5.71
C GLY A 87 -3.25 7.19 4.62
N VAL A 88 -2.26 6.81 3.82
CA VAL A 88 -1.70 7.65 2.75
C VAL A 88 -2.75 7.99 1.70
N SER A 89 -3.42 6.98 1.14
CA SER A 89 -4.35 7.18 0.04
C SER A 89 -5.57 8.01 0.44
N ASN A 90 -6.10 7.80 1.65
CA ASN A 90 -7.23 8.61 2.15
C ASN A 90 -6.83 10.05 2.52
N ARG A 91 -5.61 10.29 3.01
CA ARG A 91 -5.16 11.67 3.31
C ARG A 91 -4.85 12.47 2.05
N LEU A 92 -4.31 11.83 1.01
CA LEU A 92 -3.98 12.50 -0.25
C LEU A 92 -5.22 12.73 -1.13
N THR A 93 -6.09 11.72 -1.26
CA THR A 93 -7.25 11.80 -2.17
C THR A 93 -8.28 12.81 -1.66
N GLY A 94 -8.54 13.87 -2.44
CA GLY A 94 -9.47 14.93 -2.04
C GLY A 94 -8.92 15.87 -0.95
N GLY A 95 -7.65 15.71 -0.61
CA GLY A 95 -6.88 16.56 0.29
C GLY A 95 -7.02 16.23 1.79
N PRO A 96 -6.06 16.67 2.62
CA PRO A 96 -5.89 16.20 4.01
C PRO A 96 -7.10 16.41 4.92
N ALA A 97 -7.95 17.38 4.61
CA ALA A 97 -9.12 17.73 5.41
C ALA A 97 -10.33 16.79 5.18
N ASN A 98 -10.28 15.88 4.19
CA ASN A 98 -11.43 15.08 3.79
C ASN A 98 -11.09 13.58 3.62
N SER A 99 -11.43 12.77 4.62
CA SER A 99 -11.27 11.31 4.57
C SER A 99 -12.45 10.56 3.93
N ASN A 100 -13.34 11.24 3.20
CA ASN A 100 -14.52 10.58 2.60
C ASN A 100 -14.34 10.18 1.14
N CYS A 101 -13.13 10.32 0.59
CA CYS A 101 -12.88 10.30 -0.85
C CYS A 101 -12.66 8.92 -1.46
N LEU A 102 -12.46 7.88 -0.65
CA LEU A 102 -12.28 6.48 -1.09
C LEU A 102 -13.32 5.53 -0.48
N ASN A 103 -14.55 6.01 -0.24
CA ASN A 103 -15.61 5.25 0.43
C ASN A 103 -16.61 4.57 -0.52
N SER A 104 -16.60 4.89 -1.81
CA SER A 104 -17.47 4.22 -2.78
C SER A 104 -16.88 2.87 -3.19
N LEU A 105 -17.69 1.96 -3.74
CA LEU A 105 -17.24 0.59 -4.06
C LEU A 105 -15.97 0.56 -4.92
N GLU A 106 -15.93 1.28 -6.04
CA GLU A 106 -14.76 1.28 -6.92
C GLU A 106 -13.59 2.09 -6.33
N SER A 107 -13.86 3.22 -5.68
CA SER A 107 -12.80 4.05 -5.08
C SER A 107 -12.14 3.38 -3.87
N GLY A 108 -12.92 2.73 -3.01
CA GLY A 108 -12.43 1.88 -1.92
C GLY A 108 -11.69 0.66 -2.47
N GLY A 109 -12.15 0.10 -3.60
CA GLY A 109 -11.41 -0.91 -4.32
C GLY A 109 -10.02 -0.45 -4.76
N MET A 110 -9.89 0.75 -5.33
CA MET A 110 -8.56 1.32 -5.61
C MET A 110 -7.75 1.53 -4.34
N GLY A 111 -8.39 1.91 -3.22
CA GLY A 111 -7.82 1.95 -1.87
C GLY A 111 -7.11 0.65 -1.48
N GLU A 112 -7.80 -0.48 -1.60
CA GLU A 112 -7.22 -1.82 -1.38
C GLU A 112 -6.06 -2.11 -2.34
N GLY A 113 -6.23 -1.76 -3.61
CA GLY A 113 -5.20 -2.01 -4.63
C GLY A 113 -3.91 -1.21 -4.41
N TRP A 114 -3.99 0.03 -3.95
CA TRP A 114 -2.80 0.82 -3.60
C TRP A 114 -2.05 0.23 -2.40
N GLY A 115 -2.77 -0.28 -1.39
CA GLY A 115 -2.15 -0.97 -0.25
C GLY A 115 -1.33 -2.19 -0.69
N ASP A 116 -1.94 -3.06 -1.50
CA ASP A 116 -1.28 -4.24 -2.05
C ASP A 116 -0.10 -3.87 -2.96
N PHE A 117 -0.26 -2.84 -3.79
CA PHE A 117 0.76 -2.37 -4.72
C PHE A 117 2.00 -1.84 -4.00
N MET A 118 1.82 -0.96 -3.01
CA MET A 118 2.92 -0.41 -2.23
C MET A 118 3.65 -1.49 -1.42
N ALA A 119 2.90 -2.42 -0.82
CA ALA A 119 3.47 -3.59 -0.14
C ALA A 119 4.30 -4.46 -1.09
N THR A 120 3.84 -4.65 -2.33
CA THR A 120 4.52 -5.43 -3.36
C THR A 120 5.81 -4.76 -3.86
N LEU A 121 5.77 -3.46 -4.15
CA LEU A 121 6.92 -2.68 -4.59
C LEU A 121 8.06 -2.67 -3.56
N ILE A 122 7.75 -2.48 -2.27
CA ILE A 122 8.74 -2.38 -1.20
C ILE A 122 9.49 -3.71 -0.98
N ARG A 123 8.81 -4.85 -1.18
CA ARG A 123 9.38 -6.19 -0.99
C ARG A 123 10.09 -6.75 -2.23
N LEU A 124 10.22 -5.98 -3.30
CA LEU A 124 11.06 -6.35 -4.45
C LEU A 124 12.50 -6.57 -4.01
N LYS A 125 13.11 -7.66 -4.48
CA LYS A 125 14.51 -8.00 -4.27
C LYS A 125 15.31 -7.75 -5.54
N SER A 126 16.63 -7.70 -5.40
CA SER A 126 17.56 -7.46 -6.51
C SER A 126 17.37 -8.42 -7.68
N ALA A 127 17.15 -9.70 -7.38
CA ALA A 127 17.03 -10.77 -8.36
C ALA A 127 15.64 -10.87 -9.01
N ASP A 128 14.63 -10.15 -8.51
CA ASP A 128 13.28 -10.24 -9.08
C ASP A 128 13.24 -9.59 -10.47
N THR A 129 12.51 -10.21 -11.39
CA THR A 129 12.33 -9.77 -12.77
C THR A 129 10.84 -9.69 -13.10
N ARG A 130 10.50 -9.18 -14.29
CA ARG A 130 9.12 -9.10 -14.78
C ARG A 130 8.31 -10.38 -14.63
N SER A 131 8.95 -11.54 -14.73
CA SER A 131 8.29 -12.85 -14.61
C SER A 131 8.07 -13.30 -13.16
N LYS A 132 8.42 -12.48 -12.18
CA LYS A 132 8.21 -12.78 -10.77
C LYS A 132 6.74 -12.58 -10.41
N ASP A 133 6.14 -13.56 -9.75
CA ASP A 133 4.80 -13.42 -9.18
C ASP A 133 4.87 -13.11 -7.68
N TYR A 134 3.92 -12.30 -7.20
CA TYR A 134 3.80 -11.93 -5.79
C TYR A 134 2.42 -12.22 -5.21
N PRO A 135 2.33 -13.12 -4.21
CA PRO A 135 1.13 -13.27 -3.40
C PRO A 135 1.14 -12.27 -2.22
N MET A 136 -0.05 -11.85 -1.78
CA MET A 136 -0.26 -11.07 -0.57
C MET A 136 -0.67 -11.96 0.61
N GLY A 137 -0.14 -11.68 1.81
CA GLY A 137 -0.54 -12.36 3.04
C GLY A 137 -0.15 -13.84 3.11
N ALA A 138 0.71 -14.34 2.22
CA ALA A 138 0.93 -15.80 2.06
C ALA A 138 1.45 -16.48 3.32
N TRP A 139 2.28 -15.78 4.11
CA TRP A 139 2.78 -16.32 5.37
C TRP A 139 1.68 -16.31 6.43
N VAL A 140 1.04 -15.20 6.76
CA VAL A 140 -0.04 -15.18 7.77
C VAL A 140 -1.23 -16.06 7.41
N TYR A 141 -1.58 -16.13 6.13
CA TYR A 141 -2.69 -16.95 5.63
C TYR A 141 -2.37 -18.44 5.53
N ASN A 142 -1.09 -18.81 5.73
CA ASN A 142 -0.60 -20.18 5.62
C ASN A 142 -0.96 -20.87 4.30
N ASN A 143 -0.91 -20.11 3.20
CA ASN A 143 -1.14 -20.59 1.86
C ASN A 143 -0.22 -19.85 0.90
N ALA A 144 0.59 -20.61 0.15
CA ALA A 144 1.57 -20.04 -0.79
C ALA A 144 0.94 -19.15 -1.88
N LYS A 145 -0.36 -19.32 -2.16
CA LYS A 145 -1.09 -18.46 -3.12
C LYS A 145 -1.49 -17.10 -2.55
N GLY A 146 -1.44 -16.91 -1.23
CA GLY A 146 -1.89 -15.70 -0.57
C GLY A 146 -3.41 -15.59 -0.45
N ILE A 147 -3.88 -14.42 -0.04
CA ILE A 147 -5.29 -14.12 0.27
C ILE A 147 -6.11 -13.63 -0.93
N ARG A 148 -5.45 -13.15 -1.99
CA ARG A 148 -6.11 -12.64 -3.20
C ARG A 148 -6.41 -13.78 -4.17
N ALA A 149 -7.35 -13.56 -5.09
CA ALA A 149 -7.77 -14.59 -6.05
C ALA A 149 -6.63 -15.08 -6.96
N TYR A 150 -5.74 -14.16 -7.34
CA TYR A 150 -4.55 -14.43 -8.16
C TYR A 150 -3.34 -13.71 -7.54
N PRO A 151 -2.11 -14.23 -7.70
CA PRO A 151 -0.93 -13.44 -7.42
C PRO A 151 -0.80 -12.28 -8.41
N TYR A 152 -0.12 -11.21 -8.03
CA TYR A 152 0.28 -10.17 -9.00
C TYR A 152 1.33 -10.73 -9.93
N SER A 153 1.05 -10.64 -11.22
CA SER A 153 1.83 -11.25 -12.30
C SER A 153 1.70 -10.38 -13.54
N THR A 154 2.73 -10.40 -14.39
CA THR A 154 2.66 -9.83 -15.75
C THR A 154 2.19 -10.83 -16.80
N SER A 155 1.82 -12.04 -16.37
CA SER A 155 1.26 -13.09 -17.21
C SER A 155 -0.27 -13.09 -17.10
N LEU A 156 -0.96 -12.79 -18.21
CA LEU A 156 -2.43 -12.88 -18.29
C LEU A 156 -2.97 -14.30 -18.12
N THR A 157 -2.13 -15.32 -18.26
CA THR A 157 -2.49 -16.71 -17.92
C THR A 157 -2.50 -16.93 -16.41
N THR A 158 -1.60 -16.28 -15.68
CA THR A 158 -1.50 -16.39 -14.22
C THR A 158 -2.53 -15.50 -13.52
N ASN A 159 -2.70 -14.28 -14.01
CA ASN A 159 -3.67 -13.32 -13.51
C ASN A 159 -4.43 -12.71 -14.71
N PRO A 160 -5.65 -13.19 -14.99
CA PRO A 160 -6.41 -12.80 -16.17
C PRO A 160 -7.25 -11.52 -15.96
N TYR A 161 -7.08 -10.81 -14.84
CA TYR A 161 -7.92 -9.65 -14.54
C TYR A 161 -7.69 -8.49 -15.51
N ALA A 162 -8.80 -7.88 -15.93
CA ALA A 162 -8.86 -6.67 -16.72
C ALA A 162 -9.94 -5.74 -16.10
N TYR A 163 -10.06 -4.50 -16.58
CA TYR A 163 -11.05 -3.58 -16.01
C TYR A 163 -12.48 -4.13 -16.06
N THR A 164 -12.86 -4.82 -17.14
CA THR A 164 -14.19 -5.45 -17.28
C THR A 164 -14.46 -6.55 -16.24
N SER A 165 -13.44 -7.06 -15.55
CA SER A 165 -13.63 -7.99 -14.43
C SER A 165 -14.36 -7.32 -13.26
N VAL A 166 -14.21 -6.01 -13.08
CA VAL A 166 -14.88 -5.22 -12.02
C VAL A 166 -16.39 -5.23 -12.16
N ASN A 167 -16.93 -5.38 -13.38
CA ASN A 167 -18.38 -5.41 -13.65
C ASN A 167 -19.15 -6.46 -12.83
N GLY A 168 -18.47 -7.54 -12.42
CA GLY A 168 -19.06 -8.63 -11.63
C GLY A 168 -18.69 -8.62 -10.14
N MET A 169 -17.97 -7.60 -9.66
CA MET A 169 -17.41 -7.55 -8.31
C MET A 169 -18.25 -6.64 -7.40
N THR A 170 -18.47 -7.08 -6.16
CA THR A 170 -19.24 -6.35 -5.15
C THR A 170 -18.44 -6.08 -3.87
N GLU A 171 -17.14 -6.34 -3.90
CA GLU A 171 -16.26 -6.36 -2.73
C GLU A 171 -14.96 -5.63 -3.08
N VAL A 172 -14.52 -4.72 -2.19
CA VAL A 172 -13.42 -3.79 -2.43
C VAL A 172 -12.07 -4.49 -2.62
N HIS A 173 -11.77 -5.55 -1.86
CA HIS A 173 -10.49 -6.27 -2.01
C HIS A 173 -10.40 -6.99 -3.36
N SER A 174 -11.53 -7.48 -3.87
CA SER A 174 -11.63 -8.10 -5.20
C SER A 174 -11.34 -7.07 -6.30
N ILE A 175 -11.94 -5.88 -6.21
CA ILE A 175 -11.69 -4.76 -7.13
C ILE A 175 -10.24 -4.26 -6.99
N GLY A 176 -9.73 -4.17 -5.77
CA GLY A 176 -8.35 -3.77 -5.49
C GLY A 176 -7.32 -4.73 -6.07
N THR A 177 -7.63 -6.02 -6.13
CA THR A 177 -6.77 -6.99 -6.83
C THR A 177 -6.65 -6.64 -8.32
N VAL A 178 -7.73 -6.20 -8.97
CA VAL A 178 -7.69 -5.74 -10.37
C VAL A 178 -6.83 -4.48 -10.50
N TRP A 179 -7.04 -3.49 -9.64
CA TRP A 179 -6.28 -2.24 -9.67
C TRP A 179 -4.78 -2.43 -9.42
N ALA A 180 -4.42 -3.20 -8.39
CA ALA A 180 -3.03 -3.56 -8.10
C ALA A 180 -2.37 -4.35 -9.24
N THR A 181 -3.13 -5.18 -9.96
CA THR A 181 -2.64 -5.88 -11.16
C THR A 181 -2.27 -4.90 -12.27
N MET A 182 -3.10 -3.87 -12.50
CA MET A 182 -2.77 -2.81 -13.48
C MET A 182 -1.50 -2.03 -13.07
N LEU A 183 -1.38 -1.68 -11.80
CA LEU A 183 -0.19 -0.98 -11.29
C LEU A 183 1.06 -1.86 -11.32
N TYR A 184 0.93 -3.18 -11.16
CA TYR A 184 2.03 -4.15 -11.26
C TYR A 184 2.67 -4.12 -12.66
N GLU A 185 1.86 -3.98 -13.71
CA GLU A 185 2.35 -3.80 -15.08
C GLU A 185 3.07 -2.47 -15.27
N VAL A 186 2.50 -1.37 -14.74
CA VAL A 186 3.13 -0.04 -14.76
C VAL A 186 4.49 -0.08 -14.08
N MET A 187 4.58 -0.70 -12.91
CA MET A 187 5.83 -0.88 -12.17
C MET A 187 6.89 -1.58 -13.01
N TRP A 188 6.58 -2.74 -13.61
CA TRP A 188 7.58 -3.46 -14.39
C TRP A 188 7.99 -2.71 -15.65
N ASN A 189 7.06 -1.98 -16.30
CA ASN A 189 7.41 -1.12 -17.44
C ASN A 189 8.40 -0.02 -17.04
N LEU A 190 8.22 0.59 -15.86
CA LEU A 190 9.14 1.60 -15.34
C LEU A 190 10.48 0.99 -14.91
N ILE A 191 10.48 -0.18 -14.27
CA ILE A 191 11.70 -0.88 -13.85
C ILE A 191 12.51 -1.35 -15.06
N ASP A 192 11.88 -1.86 -16.11
CA ASP A 192 12.59 -2.28 -17.32
C ASP A 192 13.27 -1.09 -18.02
N LYS A 193 12.65 0.10 -17.94
CA LYS A 193 13.19 1.32 -18.55
C LYS A 193 14.26 2.02 -17.71
N TYR A 194 14.07 2.13 -16.41
CA TYR A 194 14.90 2.95 -15.52
C TYR A 194 15.71 2.13 -14.50
N GLY A 195 15.60 0.80 -14.54
CA GLY A 195 16.21 -0.11 -13.57
C GLY A 195 15.50 -0.12 -12.22
N LYS A 196 16.07 -0.88 -11.28
CA LYS A 196 15.67 -0.90 -9.86
C LYS A 196 16.91 -0.90 -8.97
N THR A 197 16.91 -0.07 -7.93
CA THR A 197 17.95 -0.08 -6.90
C THR A 197 17.61 -1.05 -5.76
N THR A 198 18.62 -1.49 -5.02
CA THR A 198 18.47 -2.22 -3.75
C THR A 198 18.52 -1.31 -2.53
N ALA A 199 18.77 -0.01 -2.72
CA ALA A 199 18.77 0.95 -1.62
C ALA A 199 17.41 0.98 -0.93
N SER A 200 17.40 1.30 0.37
CA SER A 200 16.17 1.47 1.16
C SER A 200 15.51 2.84 0.96
N LYS A 201 16.23 3.79 0.33
CA LYS A 201 15.74 5.14 0.00
C LYS A 201 15.97 5.48 -1.48
N PRO A 202 15.12 6.34 -2.06
CA PRO A 202 15.30 6.84 -3.42
C PRO A 202 16.53 7.75 -3.54
N THR A 203 17.12 7.79 -4.73
CA THR A 203 18.00 8.87 -5.17
C THR A 203 17.23 9.71 -6.17
N PHE A 204 17.36 11.03 -6.09
CA PHE A 204 16.65 11.97 -6.95
C PHE A 204 17.60 12.71 -7.89
N SER A 205 17.12 12.95 -9.11
CA SER A 205 17.69 13.93 -10.04
C SER A 205 16.62 14.97 -10.34
N ASN A 206 16.85 16.22 -9.95
CA ASN A 206 15.89 17.32 -10.11
C ASN A 206 14.48 16.99 -9.57
N GLY A 207 14.41 16.34 -8.39
CA GLY A 207 13.16 15.94 -7.74
C GLY A 207 12.49 14.68 -8.30
N VAL A 208 13.08 14.03 -9.32
CA VAL A 208 12.56 12.80 -9.92
C VAL A 208 13.38 11.60 -9.45
N PRO A 209 12.77 10.51 -8.95
CA PRO A 209 13.49 9.28 -8.63
C PRO A 209 14.26 8.74 -9.84
N THR A 210 15.49 8.31 -9.64
CA THR A 210 16.37 7.86 -10.73
C THR A 210 16.09 6.45 -11.22
N ASP A 211 15.37 5.62 -10.45
CA ASP A 211 15.02 4.25 -10.82
C ASP A 211 13.50 4.02 -10.88
N GLY A 212 13.11 2.98 -11.62
CA GLY A 212 11.72 2.70 -11.95
C GLY A 212 10.86 2.28 -10.76
N ARG A 213 11.47 1.67 -9.72
CA ARG A 213 10.73 1.23 -8.53
C ARG A 213 10.24 2.44 -7.74
N TYR A 214 11.13 3.39 -7.43
CA TYR A 214 10.73 4.60 -6.72
C TYR A 214 9.97 5.59 -7.60
N LEU A 215 10.23 5.61 -8.91
CA LEU A 215 9.42 6.41 -9.84
C LEU A 215 7.97 5.92 -9.87
N ALA A 216 7.73 4.60 -9.87
CA ALA A 216 6.38 4.05 -9.77
C ALA A 216 5.67 4.47 -8.48
N MET A 217 6.35 4.37 -7.32
CA MET A 217 5.80 4.84 -6.04
C MET A 217 5.47 6.33 -6.08
N LYS A 218 6.40 7.16 -6.60
CA LYS A 218 6.23 8.61 -6.66
C LYS A 218 5.04 9.01 -7.53
N LEU A 219 4.92 8.43 -8.73
CA LEU A 219 3.82 8.71 -9.64
C LEU A 219 2.46 8.31 -9.04
N VAL A 220 2.41 7.21 -8.27
CA VAL A 220 1.19 6.81 -7.57
C VAL A 220 0.83 7.79 -6.46
N ILE A 221 1.79 8.20 -5.63
CA ILE A 221 1.58 9.18 -4.56
C ILE A 221 1.12 10.52 -5.13
N ASP A 222 1.79 11.00 -6.18
CA ASP A 222 1.41 12.25 -6.85
C ASP A 222 0.03 12.13 -7.49
N GLY A 223 -0.28 11.00 -8.12
CA GLY A 223 -1.58 10.74 -8.73
C GLY A 223 -2.74 10.72 -7.73
N MET A 224 -2.52 10.34 -6.47
CA MET A 224 -3.54 10.44 -5.42
C MET A 224 -3.88 11.90 -5.05
N ALA A 225 -2.96 12.85 -5.28
CA ALA A 225 -3.08 14.24 -4.87
C ALA A 225 -3.55 15.19 -5.98
N LEU A 226 -3.75 14.69 -7.21
CA LEU A 226 -4.24 15.44 -8.37
C LEU A 226 -5.77 15.40 -8.46
#